data_AF-A0A444Z9N2-F1
#
_entry.id   AF-A0A444Z9N2-F1
#
_cell.length_a   1.000
_cell.length_b   1.000
_cell.length_c   1.000
_cell.angle_alpha   90.00
_cell.angle_beta   90.00
_cell.angle_gamma   90.00
#
_symmetry.space_group_name_H-M   'P 1'
#
loop_
_entity.id
_entity.type
_entity.pdbx_description
1 polymer ?
#
loop_
_entity_poly.entity_id
_entity_poly.type
_entity_poly.pdbx_seq_one_letter_code
_entity_poly.pdbx_strand_id
1 'polypeptide(L)'
;MDNEGDVEASKEGLDISDDYTIWNEVVTKGKKKVAFGLGSSGLDLSSKLDSRNCSETSKDNLNIEQELHMWKEKAKEQEMINEEQNVKLKDVEHKLKDQGRQLKVQQKRIGSIEKTIHALYKKLNLPLPSTLSDPTENGLGTGSSDDNISD
;
A
#
# COMPACT_ATOMS: atom_id res chain seq x y z
N MET A 1 47.08 20.57 -6.71
CA MET A 1 46.57 20.88 -5.36
C MET A 1 45.08 20.92 -5.56
N ASP A 2 44.47 19.74 -5.62
CA ASP A 2 43.14 19.56 -6.15
C ASP A 2 42.33 18.96 -4.99
N ASN A 3 41.45 19.80 -4.44
CA ASN A 3 40.62 19.49 -3.28
C ASN A 3 39.57 18.45 -3.67
N GLU A 4 39.72 17.23 -3.16
CA GLU A 4 38.70 16.19 -3.15
C GLU A 4 37.67 16.55 -2.07
N GLY A 5 36.57 17.19 -2.52
CA GLY A 5 35.44 17.52 -1.67
C GLY A 5 34.60 16.28 -1.42
N ASP A 6 34.65 15.78 -0.19
CA ASP A 6 33.82 14.69 0.32
C ASP A 6 32.36 15.17 0.39
N VAL A 7 31.50 14.59 -0.45
CA VAL A 7 30.05 14.85 -0.45
C VAL A 7 29.43 13.97 0.63
N GLU A 8 29.27 14.55 1.81
CA GLU A 8 28.56 13.94 2.91
C GLU A 8 27.08 13.78 2.53
N ALA A 9 26.66 12.55 2.24
CA ALA A 9 25.26 12.22 1.97
C ALA A 9 24.45 12.31 3.27
N SER A 10 23.75 13.42 3.46
CA SER A 10 22.74 13.56 4.52
C SER A 10 21.62 12.54 4.27
N LYS A 11 21.61 11.48 5.09
CA LYS A 11 20.51 10.53 5.19
C LYS A 11 19.46 11.18 6.09
N GLU A 12 18.66 12.06 5.51
CA GLU A 12 17.47 12.57 6.17
C GLU A 12 16.47 11.42 6.25
N GLY A 13 16.48 10.73 7.39
CA GLY A 13 15.55 9.67 7.70
C GLY A 13 14.15 10.26 7.66
N LEU A 14 13.34 9.75 6.73
CA LEU A 14 11.93 10.02 6.62
C LEU A 14 11.25 9.53 7.92
N ASP A 15 11.13 10.42 8.90
CA ASP A 15 10.41 10.16 10.16
C ASP A 15 8.91 10.17 9.86
N ILE A 16 8.42 9.06 9.31
CA ILE A 16 7.00 8.79 9.19
C ILE A 16 6.52 8.46 10.60
N SER A 17 5.91 9.44 11.25
CA SER A 17 5.19 9.19 12.51
C SER A 17 4.04 8.23 12.20
N ASP A 18 4.11 7.03 12.77
CA ASP A 18 3.09 6.00 12.62
C ASP A 18 1.85 6.40 13.42
N ASP A 19 0.79 6.82 12.72
CA ASP A 19 -0.49 7.32 13.27
C ASP A 19 -1.13 6.36 14.29
N TYR A 20 -0.75 5.08 14.28
CA TYR A 20 -1.19 4.09 15.28
C TYR A 20 -0.60 4.33 16.68
N THR A 21 0.52 5.05 16.79
CA THR A 21 1.15 5.37 18.09
C THR A 21 0.33 6.39 18.89
N ILE A 22 -0.30 7.35 18.20
CA ILE A 22 -1.08 8.44 18.82
C ILE A 22 -2.33 7.90 19.52
N TRP A 23 -2.97 6.87 18.95
CA TRP A 23 -4.20 6.28 19.51
C TRP A 23 -3.95 5.49 20.80
N ASN A 24 -2.78 4.88 20.98
CA ASN A 24 -2.44 4.14 22.20
C ASN A 24 -2.18 5.06 23.41
N GLU A 25 -1.74 6.30 23.20
CA GLU A 25 -1.50 7.25 24.28
C GLU A 25 -2.82 7.74 24.91
N VAL A 26 -3.85 7.95 24.10
CA VAL A 26 -5.17 8.42 24.60
C VAL A 26 -5.90 7.33 25.38
N VAL A 27 -5.75 6.06 24.99
CA VAL A 27 -6.45 4.93 25.64
C VAL A 27 -5.87 4.58 27.02
N THR A 28 -4.60 4.91 27.29
CA THR A 28 -3.92 4.48 28.53
C THR A 28 -4.06 5.43 29.71
N LYS A 29 -4.58 6.66 29.54
CA LYS A 29 -4.76 7.62 30.66
C LYS A 29 -6.06 7.46 31.45
N GLY A 30 -6.85 6.43 31.16
CA GLY A 30 -8.16 6.19 31.77
C GLY A 30 -8.21 5.24 32.97
N LYS A 31 -7.18 5.14 33.84
CA LYS A 31 -7.31 4.38 35.11
C LYS A 31 -6.51 5.00 36.26
N LYS A 32 -7.09 5.96 36.97
CA LYS A 32 -6.69 6.34 38.33
C LYS A 32 -7.90 6.20 39.25
N LYS A 33 -7.88 5.17 40.10
CA LYS A 33 -8.91 4.93 41.12
C LYS A 33 -8.71 5.97 42.23
N VAL A 34 -9.61 6.94 42.34
CA VAL A 34 -9.70 7.81 43.52
C VAL A 34 -11.00 7.47 44.22
N ALA A 35 -10.90 6.89 45.42
CA ALA A 35 -12.02 6.69 46.31
C ALA A 35 -12.43 8.06 46.88
N PHE A 36 -13.54 8.61 46.41
CA PHE A 36 -14.17 9.78 47.03
C PHE A 36 -15.19 9.30 48.06
N GLY A 37 -14.98 9.72 49.31
CA GLY A 37 -15.74 9.30 50.48
C GLY A 37 -17.21 9.74 50.42
N LEU A 38 -18.06 8.88 50.96
CA LEU A 38 -19.44 9.20 51.35
C LEU A 38 -19.40 10.17 52.53
N GLY A 39 -19.63 11.45 52.25
CA GLY A 39 -19.87 12.48 53.26
C GLY A 39 -21.06 13.33 52.83
N SER A 40 -22.22 13.04 53.41
CA SER A 40 -23.43 13.85 53.25
C SER A 40 -23.39 15.00 54.26
N SER A 41 -23.43 16.23 53.78
CA SER A 41 -23.86 17.39 54.57
C SER A 41 -24.46 18.42 53.60
N GLY A 42 -25.79 18.55 53.69
CA GLY A 42 -26.56 19.46 52.87
C GLY A 42 -26.33 20.93 53.22
N LEU A 43 -26.51 21.81 52.25
CA LEU A 43 -26.88 23.20 52.45
C LEU A 43 -27.75 23.66 51.27
N ASP A 44 -28.86 24.26 51.66
CA ASP A 44 -29.92 24.86 50.86
C ASP A 44 -29.38 26.05 50.05
N LEU A 45 -29.48 26.02 48.73
CA LEU A 45 -29.17 27.15 47.86
C LEU A 45 -30.26 27.29 46.80
N SER A 46 -31.27 28.10 47.13
CA SER A 46 -32.13 28.79 46.18
C SER A 46 -31.27 29.48 45.12
N SER A 47 -31.11 28.86 43.95
CA SER A 47 -30.60 29.52 42.77
C SER A 47 -31.78 29.92 41.89
N LYS A 48 -32.08 31.23 41.92
CA LYS A 48 -32.76 31.90 40.81
C LYS A 48 -31.91 31.66 39.57
N LEU A 49 -32.29 30.69 38.75
CA LEU A 49 -31.71 30.52 37.43
C LEU A 49 -32.27 31.65 36.55
N ASP A 50 -31.48 32.72 36.42
CA ASP A 50 -31.66 33.64 35.30
C ASP A 50 -31.56 32.81 34.01
N SER A 51 -32.66 32.73 33.28
CA SER A 51 -32.75 32.18 31.94
C SER A 51 -31.95 33.09 30.98
N ARG A 52 -30.63 32.97 31.00
CA ARG A 52 -29.73 33.61 30.04
C ARG A 52 -28.68 32.63 29.55
N ASN A 53 -29.12 31.46 29.06
CA ASN A 53 -28.24 30.49 28.40
C ASN A 53 -28.74 30.11 26.99
N CYS A 54 -29.36 31.06 26.27
CA CYS A 54 -29.73 30.86 24.87
C CYS A 54 -28.91 31.80 23.99
N SER A 55 -27.62 31.55 23.80
CA SER A 55 -26.93 32.13 22.63
C SER A 55 -25.56 31.56 22.25
N GLU A 56 -24.88 30.76 23.09
CA GLU A 56 -23.50 30.32 22.77
C GLU A 56 -23.43 29.06 21.89
N THR A 57 -24.44 28.20 21.89
CA THR A 57 -24.42 26.92 21.14
C THR A 57 -24.63 27.07 19.63
N SER A 58 -25.09 28.23 19.14
CA SER A 58 -25.42 28.43 17.72
C SER A 58 -24.20 28.67 16.83
N LYS A 59 -23.08 29.16 17.39
CA LYS A 59 -21.88 29.51 16.62
C LYS A 59 -20.99 28.28 16.38
N ASP A 60 -20.88 27.41 17.36
CA ASP A 60 -20.15 26.15 17.27
C ASP A 60 -20.86 25.13 16.37
N ASN A 61 -22.20 25.13 16.37
CA ASN A 61 -22.98 24.28 15.46
C ASN A 61 -22.76 24.62 13.97
N LEU A 62 -22.65 25.90 13.61
CA LEU A 62 -22.36 26.33 12.23
C LEU A 62 -20.96 25.88 11.78
N ASN A 63 -19.98 25.94 12.68
CA ASN A 63 -18.61 25.51 12.40
C ASN A 63 -18.52 23.99 12.14
N ILE A 64 -19.26 23.19 12.92
CA ILE A 64 -19.31 21.73 12.77
C ILE A 64 -19.98 21.32 11.44
N GLU A 65 -21.07 21.99 11.05
CA GLU A 65 -21.78 21.66 9.79
C GLU A 65 -20.92 21.94 8.55
N GLN A 66 -20.16 23.05 8.56
CA GLN A 66 -19.21 23.37 7.49
C GLN A 66 -18.05 22.37 7.42
N GLU A 67 -17.51 21.98 8.56
CA GLU A 67 -16.43 21.01 8.62
C GLU A 67 -16.88 19.64 8.09
N LEU A 68 -18.10 19.20 8.43
CA LEU A 68 -18.69 17.97 7.90
C LEU A 68 -18.83 18.02 6.37
N HIS A 69 -19.32 19.13 5.81
CA HIS A 69 -19.42 19.30 4.36
C HIS A 69 -18.04 19.21 3.69
N MET A 70 -17.02 19.85 4.26
CA MET A 70 -15.64 19.77 3.76
C MET A 70 -15.13 18.32 3.76
N TRP A 71 -15.30 17.58 4.85
CA TRP A 71 -14.87 16.18 4.92
C TRP A 71 -15.61 15.28 3.93
N LYS A 72 -16.88 15.56 3.65
CA LYS A 72 -17.66 14.86 2.63
C LYS A 72 -17.10 15.09 1.22
N GLU A 73 -16.73 16.32 0.87
CA GLU A 73 -16.12 16.61 -0.42
C GLU A 73 -14.72 15.98 -0.55
N LYS A 74 -13.91 16.02 0.52
CA LYS A 74 -12.61 15.32 0.54
C LYS A 74 -12.75 13.80 0.35
N ALA A 75 -13.77 13.18 0.95
CA ALA A 75 -14.02 11.76 0.78
C ALA A 75 -14.36 11.41 -0.68
N LYS A 76 -15.18 12.22 -1.35
CA LYS A 76 -15.50 12.04 -2.78
C LYS A 76 -14.30 12.27 -3.69
N GLU A 77 -13.48 13.27 -3.41
CA GLU A 77 -12.25 13.53 -4.16
C GLU A 77 -11.31 12.32 -4.07
N GLN A 78 -11.14 11.77 -2.87
CA GLN A 78 -10.34 10.57 -2.67
C GLN A 78 -10.90 9.35 -3.39
N GLU A 79 -12.23 9.20 -3.44
CA GLU A 79 -12.90 8.14 -4.21
C GLU A 79 -12.59 8.23 -5.70
N MET A 80 -12.69 9.42 -6.30
CA MET A 80 -12.34 9.64 -7.72
C MET A 80 -10.86 9.34 -8.01
N ILE A 81 -9.94 9.76 -7.13
CA ILE A 81 -8.51 9.47 -7.27
C ILE A 81 -8.26 7.97 -7.21
N ASN A 82 -8.91 7.26 -6.27
CA ASN A 82 -8.78 5.81 -6.14
C ASN A 82 -9.30 5.08 -7.39
N GLU A 83 -10.42 5.53 -7.96
CA GLU A 83 -10.94 4.98 -9.22
C GLU A 83 -9.97 5.21 -10.39
N GLU A 84 -9.43 6.41 -10.53
CA GLU A 84 -8.46 6.73 -11.58
C GLU A 84 -7.19 5.87 -11.46
N GLN A 85 -6.66 5.72 -10.24
CA GLN A 85 -5.49 4.87 -9.99
C GLN A 85 -5.78 3.39 -10.29
N ASN A 86 -6.97 2.89 -9.96
CA ASN A 86 -7.37 1.52 -10.27
C ASN A 86 -7.44 1.26 -11.78
N VAL A 87 -7.94 2.23 -12.56
CA VAL A 87 -7.95 2.13 -14.03
C VAL A 87 -6.52 2.09 -14.58
N LYS A 88 -5.62 2.96 -14.10
CA LYS A 88 -4.20 2.95 -14.49
C LYS A 88 -3.52 1.63 -14.15
N LEU A 89 -3.81 1.07 -12.97
CA LEU A 89 -3.25 -0.21 -12.54
C LEU A 89 -3.70 -1.35 -13.47
N LYS A 90 -4.98 -1.40 -13.84
CA LYS A 90 -5.50 -2.41 -14.78
C LYS A 90 -4.86 -2.32 -16.17
N ASP A 91 -4.63 -1.10 -16.68
CA ASP A 91 -3.93 -0.92 -17.96
C ASP A 91 -2.48 -1.45 -17.90
N VAL A 92 -1.74 -1.11 -16.84
CA VAL A 92 -0.39 -1.62 -16.62
C VAL A 92 -0.37 -3.14 -16.47
N GLU A 93 -1.32 -3.71 -15.72
CA GLU A 93 -1.44 -5.16 -15.54
C GLU A 93 -1.68 -5.87 -16.88
N HIS A 94 -2.56 -5.33 -17.74
CA HIS A 94 -2.81 -5.88 -19.06
C HIS A 94 -1.55 -5.86 -19.93
N LYS A 95 -0.83 -4.74 -19.96
CA LYS A 95 0.45 -4.60 -20.69
C LYS A 95 1.50 -5.59 -20.20
N LEU A 96 1.60 -5.80 -18.89
CA LEU A 96 2.52 -6.77 -18.31
C LEU A 96 2.18 -8.20 -18.74
N LYS A 97 0.90 -8.56 -18.76
CA LYS A 97 0.44 -9.86 -19.26
C LYS A 97 0.79 -10.07 -20.73
N ASP A 98 0.64 -9.04 -21.57
CA ASP A 98 1.05 -9.09 -22.98
C ASP A 98 2.55 -9.31 -23.14
N GLN A 99 3.37 -8.58 -22.39
CA GLN A 99 4.82 -8.76 -22.40
C GLN A 99 5.22 -10.18 -21.97
N GLY A 100 4.60 -10.71 -20.92
CA GLY A 100 4.81 -12.09 -20.48
C GLY A 100 4.47 -13.13 -21.56
N ARG A 101 3.38 -12.92 -22.31
CA ARG A 101 3.02 -13.76 -23.47
C ARG A 101 4.09 -13.72 -24.55
N GLN A 102 4.58 -12.52 -24.91
CA GLN A 102 5.62 -12.37 -25.93
C GLN A 102 6.94 -13.03 -25.50
N LEU A 103 7.34 -12.86 -24.23
CA LEU A 103 8.56 -13.47 -23.70
C LEU A 103 8.50 -15.00 -23.75
N LYS A 104 7.35 -15.60 -23.41
CA LYS A 104 7.15 -17.06 -23.52
C LYS A 104 7.30 -17.57 -24.95
N VAL A 105 6.85 -16.79 -25.95
CA VAL A 105 7.05 -17.13 -27.37
C VAL A 105 8.53 -17.06 -27.74
N GLN A 106 9.26 -16.04 -27.28
CA GLN A 106 10.70 -15.92 -27.54
C GLN A 106 11.50 -17.05 -26.91
N GLN A 107 11.21 -17.41 -25.65
CA GLN A 107 11.87 -18.52 -24.96
C GLN A 107 11.71 -19.84 -25.71
N LYS A 108 10.52 -20.14 -26.24
CA LYS A 108 10.28 -21.33 -27.08
C LYS A 108 11.10 -21.29 -28.37
N ARG A 109 11.20 -20.13 -29.02
CA ARG A 109 12.01 -19.96 -30.24
C ARG A 109 13.49 -20.19 -29.96
N ILE A 110 14.01 -19.59 -28.90
CA ILE A 110 15.41 -19.75 -28.46
C ILE A 110 15.69 -21.24 -28.21
N GLY A 111 14.85 -21.92 -27.40
CA GLY A 111 15.04 -23.35 -27.13
C GLY A 111 14.96 -24.23 -28.40
N SER A 112 14.16 -23.87 -29.40
CA SER A 112 14.13 -24.57 -30.68
C SER A 112 15.41 -24.34 -31.51
N ILE A 113 15.95 -23.12 -31.48
CA ILE A 113 17.18 -22.76 -32.18
C ILE A 113 18.37 -23.47 -31.54
N GLU A 114 18.45 -23.49 -30.21
CA GLU A 114 19.49 -24.21 -29.46
C GLU A 114 19.53 -25.70 -29.84
N LYS A 115 18.37 -26.37 -29.90
CA LYS A 115 18.26 -27.76 -30.37
C LYS A 115 18.76 -27.94 -31.79
N THR A 116 18.45 -26.99 -32.68
CA THR A 116 18.88 -27.03 -34.08
C THR A 116 20.40 -26.86 -34.19
N ILE A 117 20.98 -25.90 -33.46
CA ILE A 117 22.43 -25.69 -33.39
C ILE A 117 23.11 -26.96 -32.90
N HIS A 118 22.62 -27.56 -31.82
CA HIS A 118 23.20 -28.79 -31.29
C HIS A 118 23.19 -29.94 -32.32
N ALA A 119 22.10 -30.11 -33.06
CA ALA A 119 22.01 -31.10 -34.12
C ALA A 119 23.01 -30.84 -35.26
N LEU A 120 23.18 -29.58 -35.67
CA LEU A 120 24.12 -29.20 -36.74
C LEU A 120 25.58 -29.43 -36.33
N TYR A 121 25.97 -29.02 -35.12
CA TYR A 121 27.32 -29.24 -34.60
C TYR A 121 27.67 -30.72 -34.54
N LYS A 122 26.74 -31.55 -34.05
CA LYS A 122 26.89 -33.01 -34.06
C LYS A 122 27.05 -33.57 -35.47
N LYS A 123 26.28 -33.09 -36.45
CA LYS A 123 26.36 -33.54 -37.85
C LYS A 123 27.67 -33.15 -38.53
N LEU A 124 28.26 -32.02 -38.14
CA LEU A 124 29.52 -31.52 -38.68
C LEU A 124 30.75 -32.05 -37.91
N ASN A 125 30.56 -32.87 -36.87
CA ASN A 125 31.63 -33.33 -35.95
C ASN A 125 32.44 -32.17 -35.34
N LEU A 126 31.77 -31.03 -35.10
CA LEU A 126 32.39 -29.87 -34.47
C LEU A 126 32.17 -29.90 -32.95
N PRO A 127 33.15 -29.45 -32.16
CA PRO A 127 32.96 -29.31 -30.72
C PRO A 127 31.88 -28.25 -30.42
N LEU A 128 30.95 -28.59 -29.53
CA LEU A 128 29.90 -27.68 -29.09
C LEU A 128 30.48 -26.50 -28.30
N PRO A 129 29.97 -25.27 -28.50
CA PRO A 129 30.37 -24.13 -27.69
C PRO A 129 30.00 -24.36 -26.21
N SER A 130 30.88 -23.99 -25.29
CA SER A 130 30.65 -24.15 -23.84
C SER A 130 29.41 -23.41 -23.31
N THR A 131 28.96 -22.36 -24.01
CA THR A 131 27.74 -21.62 -23.67
C THR A 131 26.44 -22.38 -23.96
N LEU A 132 26.54 -23.49 -24.70
CA LEU A 132 25.43 -24.34 -25.12
C LEU A 132 25.56 -25.78 -24.59
N SER A 133 26.55 -26.06 -23.72
CA SER A 133 26.82 -27.44 -23.27
C SER A 133 25.86 -27.94 -22.19
N ASP A 134 25.16 -27.05 -21.48
CA ASP A 134 24.16 -27.42 -20.49
C ASP A 134 22.75 -27.10 -21.00
N PRO A 135 21.98 -28.12 -21.45
CA PRO A 135 20.54 -28.00 -21.46
C PRO A 135 20.10 -28.28 -20.03
N THR A 136 20.31 -27.35 -19.09
CA THR A 136 19.58 -27.43 -17.83
C THR A 136 18.12 -27.30 -18.23
N GLU A 137 17.45 -28.44 -18.26
CA GLU A 137 16.02 -28.61 -18.39
C GLU A 137 15.37 -27.76 -17.29
N ASN A 138 15.16 -26.51 -17.67
CA ASN A 138 14.51 -25.49 -16.88
C ASN A 138 13.09 -25.98 -16.67
N GLY A 139 12.91 -26.63 -15.51
CA GLY A 139 11.69 -27.17 -14.95
C GLY A 139 10.48 -26.76 -15.75
N LEU A 140 10.12 -27.62 -16.71
CA LEU A 140 8.86 -27.53 -17.40
C LEU A 140 7.80 -27.84 -16.35
N GLY A 141 7.46 -26.83 -15.56
CA GLY A 141 6.35 -26.87 -14.63
C GLY A 141 5.11 -27.13 -15.46
N THR A 142 4.66 -28.38 -15.45
CA THR A 142 3.29 -28.79 -15.72
C THR A 142 2.39 -28.12 -14.68
N GLY A 143 2.18 -26.82 -14.84
CA GLY A 143 1.04 -26.12 -14.26
C GLY A 143 -0.18 -26.40 -15.12
N SER A 144 -0.61 -27.66 -15.12
CA SER A 144 -1.97 -28.02 -15.50
C SER A 144 -2.85 -27.61 -14.33
N SER A 145 -3.38 -26.39 -14.36
CA SER A 145 -4.56 -26.07 -13.56
C SER A 145 -5.74 -26.27 -14.49
N ASP A 146 -6.42 -27.41 -14.33
CA ASP A 146 -7.69 -27.67 -14.98
C ASP A 146 -8.67 -26.56 -14.61
N ASP A 147 -9.18 -25.88 -15.63
CA ASP A 147 -10.39 -25.08 -15.55
C ASP A 147 -11.58 -26.03 -15.38
N ASN A 148 -11.82 -26.50 -14.15
CA ASN A 148 -13.12 -27.08 -13.78
C ASN A 148 -14.05 -25.95 -13.35
N ILE A 149 -14.73 -25.38 -14.34
CA ILE A 149 -16.07 -24.80 -14.15
C ILE A 149 -16.99 -25.97 -13.77
N SER A 150 -17.66 -25.86 -12.63
CA SER A 150 -18.84 -26.65 -12.31
C SER A 150 -19.93 -25.70 -11.81
N ASP A 151 -21.14 -25.94 -12.31
CA ASP A 151 -22.36 -25.13 -12.26
C ASP A 151 -22.79 -24.67 -10.86
#